data_AF-A0A3A9YSP3-F1
#
_entry.id   AF-A0A3A9YSP3-F1
#
_cell.length_a   1.000
_cell.length_b   1.000
_cell.length_c   1.000
_cell.angle_alpha   90.00
_cell.angle_beta   90.00
_cell.angle_gamma   90.00
#
_symmetry.space_group_name_H-M   'P 1'
#
loop_
_entity.id
_entity.type
_entity.pdbx_description
1 polymer ?
#
loop_
_entity_poly.entity_id
_entity_poly.type
_entity_poly.pdbx_seq_one_letter_code
_entity_poly.pdbx_strand_id
1 'polypeptide(L)'
;MAESVVPGPAPVEQVMRRGRALRARRRLAVVSAATACVLAVALAVGLAEWPAGAGPEEAGGSGGTAPPAAQATPPGTPSPSAGGGLVEVRPYERVVINRETVLGLLPEGEQNYVITSPQYYAQQIEDAKRFPGNNVRPGSIGAGLLEDQNGARLIEGVWRLDETPARIMIEPEGEDTAYPATMVMLAGEPDWGVFYFDAARSPSLPPDFDVTAYDEHGRVLAVTQGPGSP
;
A
#
# COMPACT_ATOMS: atom_id res chain seq x y z
N MET A 1 -50.10 -7.63 -32.23
CA MET A 1 -49.09 -8.63 -32.67
C MET A 1 -47.77 -8.17 -32.08
N ALA A 2 -47.26 -8.85 -31.04
CA ALA A 2 -46.02 -8.49 -30.38
C ALA A 2 -44.92 -9.44 -30.88
N GLU A 3 -43.88 -8.85 -31.45
CA GLU A 3 -42.75 -9.54 -32.07
C GLU A 3 -41.73 -9.92 -30.99
N SER A 4 -41.47 -11.22 -30.85
CA SER A 4 -40.52 -11.76 -29.89
C SER A 4 -39.09 -11.60 -30.43
N VAL A 5 -38.29 -10.73 -29.81
CA VAL A 5 -36.86 -10.61 -30.09
C VAL A 5 -36.14 -11.78 -29.44
N VAL A 6 -35.54 -12.65 -30.26
CA VAL A 6 -34.70 -13.76 -29.82
C VAL A 6 -33.28 -13.22 -29.57
N PRO A 7 -32.75 -13.27 -28.33
CA PRO A 7 -31.39 -12.84 -28.05
C PRO A 7 -30.39 -13.84 -28.66
N GLY A 8 -29.44 -13.31 -29.45
CA GLY A 8 -28.34 -14.09 -30.02
C GLY A 8 -27.36 -14.57 -28.94
N PRO A 9 -26.59 -15.63 -29.22
CA PRO A 9 -25.66 -16.21 -28.24
C PRO A 9 -24.58 -15.20 -27.83
N ALA A 10 -24.28 -15.17 -26.54
CA ALA A 10 -23.27 -14.28 -25.96
C ALA A 10 -21.89 -14.52 -26.60
N PRO A 11 -21.06 -13.46 -26.80
CA PRO A 11 -19.80 -13.54 -27.55
C PRO A 11 -18.65 -14.10 -26.70
N VAL A 12 -18.84 -15.29 -26.12
CA VAL A 12 -17.87 -15.95 -25.22
C VAL A 12 -16.55 -16.26 -25.95
N GLU A 13 -16.63 -16.51 -27.26
CA GLU A 13 -15.51 -16.87 -28.11
C GLU A 13 -14.50 -15.72 -28.30
N GLN A 14 -14.98 -14.47 -28.35
CA GLN A 14 -14.10 -13.31 -28.47
C GLN A 14 -13.30 -13.08 -27.17
N VAL A 15 -13.93 -13.29 -26.02
CA VAL A 15 -13.27 -13.18 -24.70
C VAL A 15 -12.21 -14.27 -24.54
N MET A 16 -12.53 -15.52 -24.90
CA MET A 16 -11.58 -16.63 -24.85
C MET A 16 -10.40 -16.49 -25.83
N ARG A 17 -10.62 -15.85 -26.99
CA ARG A 17 -9.56 -15.57 -27.97
C ARG A 17 -8.59 -14.49 -27.47
N ARG A 18 -9.10 -13.46 -26.80
CA ARG A 18 -8.30 -12.36 -26.23
C ARG A 18 -7.43 -12.85 -25.06
N GLY A 19 -7.96 -13.72 -24.21
CA GLY A 19 -7.21 -14.31 -23.08
C GLY A 19 -6.03 -15.20 -23.51
N ARG A 20 -6.18 -15.97 -24.60
CA ARG A 20 -5.10 -16.84 -25.11
C ARG A 20 -3.92 -16.06 -25.72
N ALA A 21 -4.18 -14.93 -26.38
CA ALA A 21 -3.13 -14.09 -26.96
C ALA A 21 -2.21 -13.47 -25.89
N LEU A 22 -2.75 -13.09 -24.73
CA LEU A 22 -1.98 -12.54 -23.61
C LEU A 22 -1.06 -13.59 -22.95
N ARG A 23 -1.52 -14.85 -22.82
CA ARG A 23 -0.68 -15.94 -22.28
C ARG A 23 0.44 -16.35 -23.23
N ALA A 24 0.22 -16.30 -24.54
CA ALA A 24 1.25 -16.61 -25.52
C ALA A 24 2.43 -15.60 -25.46
N ARG A 25 2.13 -14.30 -25.26
CA ARG A 25 3.16 -13.26 -25.12
C ARG A 25 4.07 -13.46 -23.90
N ARG A 26 3.56 -14.02 -22.80
CA ARG A 26 4.36 -14.32 -21.61
C ARG A 26 5.38 -15.44 -21.79
N ARG A 27 5.21 -16.33 -22.77
CA ARG A 27 6.11 -17.49 -22.98
C ARG A 27 7.29 -17.22 -23.92
N LEU A 28 7.36 -16.05 -24.56
CA LEU A 28 8.45 -15.69 -25.48
C LEU A 28 9.55 -14.82 -24.84
N ALA A 29 9.43 -14.45 -23.55
CA ALA A 29 10.39 -13.61 -22.85
C ALA A 29 11.38 -14.38 -21.92
N VAL A 30 11.46 -15.71 -22.04
CA VAL A 30 12.37 -16.55 -21.24
C VAL A 30 13.31 -17.34 -22.15
N VAL A 31 13.92 -16.69 -23.15
CA VAL A 31 15.11 -17.22 -23.85
C VAL A 31 15.92 -16.04 -24.40
N SER A 32 16.78 -15.42 -23.59
CA SER A 32 18.05 -14.83 -24.06
C SER A 32 18.86 -14.18 -22.93
N ALA A 33 20.13 -14.57 -22.88
CA ALA A 33 21.29 -13.87 -22.29
C ALA A 33 21.51 -13.99 -20.76
N ALA A 34 22.68 -14.38 -20.25
CA ALA A 34 23.89 -14.83 -20.92
C ALA A 34 24.83 -15.53 -19.91
N THR A 35 25.35 -16.66 -20.35
CA THR A 35 26.65 -17.21 -19.97
C THR A 35 27.73 -16.32 -20.60
N ALA A 36 28.59 -15.66 -19.80
CA ALA A 36 29.99 -15.28 -20.08
C ALA A 36 30.42 -14.07 -19.24
N CYS A 37 31.22 -14.30 -18.20
CA CYS A 37 32.39 -13.50 -17.81
C CYS A 37 33.00 -14.11 -16.54
N VAL A 38 33.59 -15.29 -16.72
CA VAL A 38 34.70 -15.77 -15.88
C VAL A 38 35.97 -15.19 -16.51
N LEU A 39 36.79 -14.52 -15.70
CA LEU A 39 38.14 -13.96 -15.94
C LEU A 39 38.24 -12.42 -15.92
N ALA A 40 38.40 -11.87 -14.71
CA ALA A 40 39.42 -10.87 -14.45
C ALA A 40 39.86 -10.98 -12.98
N VAL A 41 40.98 -11.67 -12.80
CA VAL A 41 41.68 -11.89 -11.53
C VAL A 41 42.60 -10.70 -11.24
N ALA A 42 42.67 -10.35 -9.96
CA ALA A 42 43.75 -9.65 -9.25
C ALA A 42 44.00 -8.16 -9.54
N LEU A 43 43.82 -7.33 -8.51
CA LEU A 43 44.90 -6.59 -7.81
C LEU A 43 44.29 -5.49 -6.92
N ALA A 44 44.34 -5.67 -5.60
CA ALA A 44 44.64 -4.60 -4.64
C ALA A 44 44.65 -5.20 -3.22
N VAL A 45 45.79 -5.78 -2.86
CA VAL A 45 46.24 -5.87 -1.47
C VAL A 45 46.66 -4.47 -1.04
N GLY A 46 46.14 -4.01 0.09
CA GLY A 46 46.57 -2.80 0.79
C GLY A 46 45.73 -2.65 2.06
N LEU A 47 46.04 -3.40 3.13
CA LEU A 47 46.90 -2.94 4.22
C LEU A 47 46.61 -1.49 4.62
N ALA A 48 45.69 -1.33 5.56
CA ALA A 48 45.74 -0.23 6.52
C ALA A 48 45.28 -0.80 7.88
N GLU A 49 46.25 -1.42 8.55
CA GLU A 49 46.23 -1.66 9.99
C GLU A 49 46.03 -0.30 10.69
N TRP A 50 44.96 -0.15 11.46
CA TRP A 50 44.82 0.97 12.37
C TRP A 50 45.14 0.50 13.79
N PRO A 51 46.18 1.04 14.43
CA PRO A 51 46.58 0.61 15.76
C PRO A 51 45.57 1.05 16.82
N ALA A 52 45.26 0.11 17.71
CA ALA A 52 44.66 0.36 19.00
C ALA A 52 45.57 1.29 19.81
N GLY A 53 45.16 2.55 19.93
CA GLY A 53 45.75 3.51 20.86
C GLY A 53 45.23 3.25 22.27
N ALA A 54 46.05 2.61 23.09
CA ALA A 54 45.89 2.55 24.52
C ALA A 54 46.65 3.71 25.19
N GLY A 55 45.99 4.33 26.16
CA GLY A 55 46.59 5.12 27.24
C GLY A 55 46.04 6.55 27.38
N PRO A 56 46.17 7.20 28.56
CA PRO A 56 46.27 6.69 29.93
C PRO A 56 45.14 7.24 30.84
N GLU A 57 45.04 6.65 32.04
CA GLU A 57 44.37 7.25 33.21
C GLU A 57 44.87 8.68 33.45
N GLU A 58 43.97 9.61 33.77
CA GLU A 58 44.24 10.60 34.81
C GLU A 58 42.95 11.15 35.42
N ALA A 59 43.09 11.52 36.69
CA ALA A 59 42.05 11.60 37.69
C ALA A 59 41.42 12.99 37.83
N GLY A 60 40.22 13.00 38.44
CA GLY A 60 39.76 14.09 39.30
C GLY A 60 38.90 15.16 38.63
N GLY A 61 37.66 15.30 39.12
CA GLY A 61 36.84 16.47 38.77
C GLY A 61 35.38 16.40 39.19
N SER A 62 35.13 16.74 40.45
CA SER A 62 33.95 17.45 40.98
C SER A 62 32.53 17.13 40.50
N GLY A 63 31.71 16.79 41.50
CA GLY A 63 30.26 16.71 41.46
C GLY A 63 29.54 17.78 40.64
N GLY A 64 28.69 17.30 39.74
CA GLY A 64 27.59 18.03 39.17
C GLY A 64 26.40 17.09 39.13
N THR A 65 25.48 17.23 40.09
CA THR A 65 24.19 16.55 40.07
C THR A 65 23.39 17.07 38.88
N ALA A 66 23.51 16.39 37.75
CA ALA A 66 22.70 16.66 36.57
C ALA A 66 21.23 16.26 36.87
N PRO A 67 20.24 17.10 36.54
CA PRO A 67 18.84 16.73 36.65
C PRO A 67 18.53 15.56 35.71
N PRO A 68 17.59 14.67 36.06
CA PRO A 68 17.26 13.51 35.25
C PRO A 68 16.82 13.95 33.85
N ALA A 69 17.46 13.35 32.85
CA ALA A 69 17.11 13.50 31.45
C ALA A 69 15.60 13.22 31.28
N ALA A 70 14.87 14.23 30.82
CA ALA A 70 13.52 14.06 30.34
C ALA A 70 13.56 13.00 29.25
N GLN A 71 12.92 11.85 29.51
CA GLN A 71 12.71 10.82 28.51
C GLN A 71 11.93 11.47 27.38
N ALA A 72 12.60 11.67 26.24
CA ALA A 72 11.94 12.06 25.00
C ALA A 72 10.88 11.00 24.70
N THR A 73 9.62 11.37 24.86
CA THR A 73 8.50 10.54 24.43
C THR A 73 8.68 10.26 22.95
N PRO A 74 8.63 9.00 22.48
CA PRO A 74 8.70 8.72 21.06
C PRO A 74 7.62 9.53 20.34
N PRO A 75 7.89 10.07 19.13
CA PRO A 75 6.91 10.83 18.38
C PRO A 75 5.63 10.01 18.27
N GLY A 76 4.52 10.62 18.71
CA GLY A 76 3.23 9.96 18.78
C GLY A 76 2.82 9.49 17.40
N THR A 77 2.56 8.20 17.26
CA THR A 77 2.02 7.63 16.03
C THR A 77 0.64 8.23 15.78
N PRO A 78 0.36 8.84 14.61
CA PRO A 78 -0.97 9.32 14.30
C PRO A 78 -1.93 8.13 14.36
N SER A 79 -2.83 8.15 15.34
CA SER A 79 -3.94 7.22 15.42
C SER A 79 -5.13 7.89 14.75
N PRO A 80 -5.56 7.42 13.56
CA PRO A 80 -6.74 7.97 12.92
C PRO A 80 -7.95 7.79 13.84
N SER A 81 -8.65 8.90 14.08
CA SER A 81 -9.97 8.87 14.70
C SER A 81 -10.91 8.05 13.81
N ALA A 82 -11.83 7.31 14.41
CA ALA A 82 -12.64 6.30 13.74
C ALA A 82 -13.37 6.83 12.48
N GLY A 83 -12.82 6.49 11.31
CA GLY A 83 -13.46 6.52 9.98
C GLY A 83 -13.48 7.88 9.26
N GLY A 84 -12.99 7.89 8.01
CA GLY A 84 -13.39 8.91 7.01
C GLY A 84 -12.52 10.15 6.85
N GLY A 85 -11.37 10.25 7.52
CA GLY A 85 -10.47 11.40 7.41
C GLY A 85 -9.31 11.19 6.43
N LEU A 86 -8.72 12.30 5.98
CA LEU A 86 -7.42 12.31 5.29
C LEU A 86 -6.29 12.40 6.33
N VAL A 87 -5.32 11.50 6.23
CA VAL A 87 -4.13 11.45 7.08
C VAL A 87 -2.90 11.65 6.22
N GLU A 88 -2.24 12.80 6.37
CA GLU A 88 -0.93 13.03 5.76
C GLU A 88 0.16 12.41 6.65
N VAL A 89 1.11 11.71 6.04
CA VAL A 89 2.19 11.04 6.76
C VAL A 89 3.55 11.30 6.11
N ARG A 90 4.61 11.17 6.90
CA ARG A 90 5.98 11.22 6.39
C ARG A 90 6.34 9.88 5.70
N PRO A 91 7.34 9.89 4.80
CA PRO A 91 7.92 8.65 4.28
C PRO A 91 8.23 7.62 5.38
N TYR A 92 7.79 6.39 5.16
CA TYR A 92 7.95 5.22 6.05
C TYR A 92 7.32 5.36 7.44
N GLU A 93 6.55 6.42 7.68
CA GLU A 93 5.82 6.58 8.92
C GLU A 93 4.75 5.50 9.03
N ARG A 94 4.75 4.84 10.18
CA ARG A 94 3.83 3.74 10.46
C ARG A 94 2.48 4.30 10.85
N VAL A 95 1.45 3.97 10.07
CA VAL A 95 0.04 4.23 10.40
C VAL A 95 -0.57 2.98 11.02
N VAL A 96 -1.17 3.12 12.20
CA VAL A 96 -1.85 2.01 12.85
C VAL A 96 -3.30 1.95 12.37
N ILE A 97 -3.66 0.88 11.67
CA ILE A 97 -5.04 0.62 11.26
C ILE A 97 -5.80 -0.03 12.42
N ASN A 98 -5.26 -1.14 12.92
CA ASN A 98 -5.76 -1.86 14.09
C ASN A 98 -4.60 -2.60 14.80
N ARG A 99 -4.92 -3.47 15.76
CA ARG A 99 -3.88 -4.20 16.54
C ARG A 99 -3.02 -5.13 15.69
N GLU A 100 -3.55 -5.58 14.57
CA GLU A 100 -2.95 -6.64 13.74
C GLU A 100 -2.42 -6.11 12.42
N THR A 101 -2.78 -4.88 12.05
CA THR A 101 -2.51 -4.31 10.73
C THR A 101 -1.99 -2.89 10.85
N VAL A 102 -0.91 -2.63 10.11
CA VAL A 102 -0.29 -1.32 9.97
C VAL A 102 -0.05 -1.03 8.50
N LEU A 103 -0.06 0.25 8.17
CA LEU A 103 0.20 0.78 6.84
C LEU A 103 1.46 1.64 6.88
N GLY A 104 2.23 1.63 5.79
CA GLY A 104 3.33 2.57 5.57
C GLY A 104 3.37 2.96 4.11
N LEU A 105 3.65 4.24 3.84
CA LEU A 105 3.82 4.76 2.48
C LEU A 105 5.31 5.02 2.21
N LEU A 106 5.73 4.80 0.97
CA LEU A 106 7.10 4.98 0.50
C LEU A 106 7.09 5.97 -0.67
N PRO A 107 7.97 6.99 -0.70
CA PRO A 107 8.07 7.91 -1.83
C PRO A 107 8.83 7.28 -3.00
N GLU A 108 9.57 6.20 -2.75
CA GLU A 108 10.29 5.44 -3.75
C GLU A 108 9.89 3.97 -3.79
N GLY A 109 10.42 3.29 -4.81
CA GLY A 109 9.99 1.95 -5.19
C GLY A 109 8.95 2.04 -6.28
N GLU A 110 8.60 0.89 -6.83
CA GLU A 110 7.45 0.79 -7.72
C GLU A 110 6.21 0.30 -6.94
N GLN A 111 6.39 -0.21 -5.72
CA GLN A 111 5.36 -0.48 -4.72
C GLN A 111 5.43 0.58 -3.61
N ASN A 112 4.57 1.59 -3.70
CA ASN A 112 4.67 2.80 -2.87
C ASN A 112 3.95 2.69 -1.52
N TYR A 113 3.49 1.49 -1.15
CA TYR A 113 2.89 1.26 0.17
C TYR A 113 2.99 -0.20 0.62
N VAL A 114 2.92 -0.40 1.92
CA VAL A 114 2.86 -1.72 2.57
C VAL A 114 1.71 -1.79 3.54
N ILE A 115 0.94 -2.87 3.50
CA ILE A 115 -0.03 -3.24 4.52
C ILE A 115 0.42 -4.59 5.09
N THR A 116 0.70 -4.63 6.39
CA THR A 116 1.27 -5.81 7.03
C THR A 116 0.99 -5.82 8.52
N SER A 117 1.38 -6.90 9.21
CA SER A 117 1.36 -6.94 10.67
C SER A 117 2.49 -6.12 11.29
N PRO A 118 2.29 -5.56 12.51
CA PRO A 118 3.28 -4.77 13.23
C PRO A 118 4.69 -5.37 13.27
N GLN A 119 4.80 -6.69 13.48
CA GLN A 119 6.09 -7.36 13.65
C GLN A 119 6.92 -7.46 12.36
N TYR A 120 6.28 -7.39 11.20
CA TYR A 120 6.95 -7.50 9.89
C TYR A 120 7.11 -6.15 9.20
N TYR A 121 6.67 -5.04 9.82
CA TYR A 121 6.65 -3.72 9.20
C TYR A 121 8.00 -3.27 8.66
N ALA A 122 9.04 -3.27 9.50
CA ALA A 122 10.35 -2.80 9.11
C ALA A 122 10.96 -3.62 7.96
N GLN A 123 10.80 -4.95 8.00
CA GLN A 123 11.27 -5.83 6.93
C GLN A 123 10.51 -5.56 5.62
N GLN A 124 9.18 -5.47 5.68
CA GLN A 124 8.36 -5.25 4.49
C GLN A 124 8.62 -3.89 3.85
N ILE A 125 8.93 -2.85 4.62
CA ILE A 125 9.37 -1.55 4.07
C ILE A 125 10.66 -1.72 3.26
N GLU A 126 11.66 -2.43 3.80
CA GLU A 126 12.93 -2.64 3.10
C GLU A 126 12.78 -3.52 1.86
N ASP A 127 11.91 -4.52 1.92
CA ASP A 127 11.62 -5.40 0.79
C ASP A 127 10.84 -4.64 -0.30
N ALA A 128 9.85 -3.81 0.06
CA ALA A 128 9.04 -3.01 -0.87
C ALA A 128 9.88 -2.08 -1.75
N LYS A 129 10.97 -1.51 -1.22
CA LYS A 129 11.92 -0.70 -1.99
C LYS A 129 12.54 -1.43 -3.19
N ARG A 130 12.54 -2.77 -3.18
CA ARG A 130 13.22 -3.63 -4.16
C ARG A 130 12.26 -4.30 -5.13
N PHE A 131 10.96 -4.29 -4.86
CA PHE A 131 9.99 -4.97 -5.70
C PHE A 131 9.56 -4.11 -6.89
N PRO A 132 9.44 -4.70 -8.09
CA PRO A 132 8.79 -4.06 -9.21
C PRO A 132 7.29 -4.02 -8.94
N GLY A 133 6.83 -2.92 -8.36
CA GLY A 133 5.43 -2.63 -8.19
C GLY A 133 4.77 -2.07 -9.44
N ASN A 134 3.46 -2.02 -9.34
CA ASN A 134 2.54 -1.63 -10.40
C ASN A 134 1.17 -1.58 -9.69
N ASN A 135 0.15 -0.83 -10.09
CA ASN A 135 -0.24 -0.51 -11.45
C ASN A 135 -1.48 0.41 -11.46
N VAL A 136 -1.68 1.26 -10.45
CA VAL A 136 -2.85 2.16 -10.52
C VAL A 136 -2.60 3.15 -11.63
N ARG A 137 -3.43 3.05 -12.66
CA ARG A 137 -3.34 3.93 -13.81
C ARG A 137 -3.64 5.35 -13.35
N PRO A 138 -3.02 6.38 -13.94
CA PRO A 138 -3.48 7.75 -13.75
C PRO A 138 -4.98 7.84 -14.02
N GLY A 139 -5.70 8.60 -13.18
CA GLY A 139 -7.15 8.74 -13.25
C GLY A 139 -7.92 7.50 -12.81
N SER A 140 -7.39 6.69 -11.88
CA SER A 140 -8.09 5.50 -11.41
C SER A 140 -7.92 5.25 -9.92
N ILE A 141 -8.83 4.43 -9.40
CA ILE A 141 -8.83 3.87 -8.05
C ILE A 141 -8.85 2.35 -8.18
N GLY A 142 -8.17 1.66 -7.27
CA GLY A 142 -8.20 0.21 -7.13
C GLY A 142 -8.55 -0.17 -5.70
N ALA A 143 -9.24 -1.29 -5.54
CA ALA A 143 -9.65 -1.80 -4.24
C ALA A 143 -9.26 -3.28 -4.11
N GLY A 144 -8.95 -3.67 -2.89
CA GLY A 144 -8.64 -5.02 -2.45
C GLY A 144 -9.40 -5.35 -1.17
N LEU A 145 -9.64 -6.64 -0.97
CA LEU A 145 -10.30 -7.18 0.21
C LEU A 145 -9.36 -8.21 0.84
N LEU A 146 -9.04 -8.03 2.11
CA LEU A 146 -8.37 -9.03 2.93
C LEU A 146 -9.44 -9.74 3.77
N GLU A 147 -9.60 -11.03 3.52
CA GLU A 147 -10.54 -11.90 4.22
C GLU A 147 -9.80 -12.89 5.14
N ASP A 148 -10.47 -13.31 6.20
CA ASP A 148 -10.10 -14.47 6.99
C ASP A 148 -11.29 -15.43 7.16
N GLN A 149 -11.17 -16.43 8.05
CA GLN A 149 -12.25 -17.40 8.30
C GLN A 149 -13.53 -16.77 8.88
N ASN A 150 -13.46 -15.54 9.38
CA ASN A 150 -14.57 -14.79 9.95
C ASN A 150 -15.12 -13.72 8.99
N GLY A 151 -14.64 -13.68 7.74
CA GLY A 151 -15.13 -12.77 6.70
C GLY A 151 -14.17 -11.61 6.38
N ALA A 152 -14.75 -10.51 5.89
CA ALA A 152 -14.03 -9.30 5.52
C ALA A 152 -13.34 -8.67 6.73
N ARG A 153 -12.01 -8.52 6.66
CA ARG A 153 -11.18 -8.00 7.76
C ARG A 153 -10.72 -6.58 7.50
N LEU A 154 -10.31 -6.33 6.27
CA LEU A 154 -9.82 -5.04 5.82
C LEU A 154 -10.22 -4.86 4.36
N ILE A 155 -10.87 -3.74 4.06
CA ILE A 155 -10.94 -3.23 2.69
C ILE A 155 -9.83 -2.21 2.58
N GLU A 156 -8.99 -2.35 1.56
CA GLU A 156 -7.90 -1.43 1.28
C GLU A 156 -7.91 -1.07 -0.20
N GLY A 157 -7.19 -0.02 -0.54
CA GLY A 157 -6.94 0.27 -1.93
C GLY A 157 -6.11 1.51 -2.11
N VAL A 158 -5.95 1.89 -3.36
CA VAL A 158 -5.05 2.94 -3.79
C VAL A 158 -5.73 3.78 -4.86
N TRP A 159 -5.54 5.09 -4.79
CA TRP A 159 -6.06 6.04 -5.76
C TRP A 159 -4.92 6.81 -6.39
N ARG A 160 -5.09 7.16 -7.67
CA ARG A 160 -4.23 8.07 -8.42
C ARG A 160 -5.09 8.93 -9.33
N LEU A 161 -5.35 10.17 -8.93
CA LEU A 161 -6.35 11.05 -9.53
C LEU A 161 -5.76 12.44 -9.76
N ASP A 162 -6.39 13.22 -10.64
CA ASP A 162 -5.93 14.58 -10.98
C ASP A 162 -6.15 15.58 -9.83
N GLU A 163 -7.02 15.25 -8.89
CA GLU A 163 -7.27 15.99 -7.65
C GLU A 163 -7.40 15.05 -6.45
N THR A 164 -7.03 15.53 -5.27
CA THR A 164 -7.14 14.77 -4.02
C THR A 164 -8.62 14.57 -3.65
N PRO A 165 -9.10 13.33 -3.44
CA PRO A 165 -10.45 13.10 -2.98
C PRO A 165 -10.70 13.75 -1.62
N ALA A 166 -11.88 14.36 -1.44
CA ALA A 166 -12.33 14.83 -0.14
C ALA A 166 -12.85 13.67 0.73
N ARG A 167 -13.32 12.60 0.09
CA ARG A 167 -13.73 11.35 0.76
C ARG A 167 -13.70 10.17 -0.21
N ILE A 168 -13.48 8.98 0.33
CA ILE A 168 -13.69 7.71 -0.36
C ILE A 168 -14.71 6.92 0.44
N MET A 169 -15.75 6.44 -0.24
CA MET A 169 -16.84 5.68 0.36
C MET A 169 -16.82 4.25 -0.14
N ILE A 170 -17.10 3.31 0.76
CA ILE A 170 -17.36 1.91 0.47
C ILE A 170 -18.88 1.72 0.51
N GLU A 171 -19.44 1.26 -0.60
CA GLU A 171 -20.87 1.16 -0.85
C GLU A 171 -21.18 -0.33 -1.07
N PRO A 172 -21.57 -1.08 -0.02
CA PRO A 172 -21.86 -2.50 -0.16
C PRO A 172 -23.07 -2.74 -1.05
N GLU A 173 -23.02 -3.79 -1.87
CA GLU A 173 -24.08 -4.06 -2.84
C GLU A 173 -25.40 -4.42 -2.13
N GLY A 174 -26.49 -3.74 -2.52
CA GLY A 174 -27.82 -3.97 -1.96
C GLY A 174 -28.04 -3.32 -0.58
N GLU A 175 -27.11 -2.51 -0.09
CA GLU A 175 -27.26 -1.73 1.14
C GLU A 175 -27.35 -0.23 0.86
N ASP A 176 -28.17 0.47 1.64
CA ASP A 176 -28.28 1.94 1.58
C ASP A 176 -27.20 2.65 2.42
N THR A 177 -26.39 1.89 3.16
CA THR A 177 -25.39 2.43 4.09
C THR A 177 -24.01 2.43 3.44
N ALA A 178 -23.45 3.62 3.23
CA ALA A 178 -22.07 3.78 2.79
C ALA A 178 -21.13 3.98 3.99
N TYR A 179 -19.93 3.43 3.90
CA TYR A 179 -18.91 3.47 4.95
C TYR A 179 -17.73 4.35 4.51
N PRO A 180 -17.38 5.39 5.27
CA PRO A 180 -16.27 6.25 4.90
C PRO A 180 -14.93 5.57 5.19
N ALA A 181 -14.07 5.48 4.18
CA ALA A 181 -12.72 4.96 4.31
C ALA A 181 -11.77 6.05 4.84
N THR A 182 -10.77 5.65 5.63
CA THR A 182 -9.66 6.53 6.01
C THR A 182 -8.71 6.62 4.83
N MET A 183 -8.37 7.83 4.40
CA MET A 183 -7.41 8.08 3.34
C MET A 183 -6.05 8.43 3.95
N VAL A 184 -4.97 7.94 3.35
CA VAL A 184 -3.60 8.16 3.78
C VAL A 184 -2.76 8.56 2.59
N MET A 185 -1.99 9.64 2.70
CA MET A 185 -1.13 10.14 1.64
C MET A 185 0.22 10.60 2.18
N LEU A 186 1.24 10.64 1.33
CA LEU A 186 2.50 11.26 1.70
C LEU A 186 2.35 12.78 1.73
N ALA A 187 2.88 13.41 2.77
CA ALA A 187 2.91 14.86 2.88
C ALA A 187 3.63 15.48 1.66
N GLY A 188 2.93 16.33 0.91
CA GLY A 188 3.45 17.00 -0.28
C GLY A 188 3.25 16.27 -1.60
N GLU A 189 2.62 15.08 -1.62
CA GLU A 189 2.32 14.32 -2.84
C GLU A 189 0.79 14.15 -3.04
N PRO A 190 0.12 15.09 -3.72
CA PRO A 190 -1.36 15.15 -3.75
C PRO A 190 -2.04 14.25 -4.77
N ASP A 191 -1.31 13.67 -5.73
CA ASP A 191 -1.88 12.97 -6.90
C ASP A 191 -2.11 11.47 -6.65
N TRP A 192 -1.70 10.94 -5.50
CA TRP A 192 -1.96 9.55 -5.13
C TRP A 192 -2.06 9.35 -3.61
N GLY A 193 -2.66 8.24 -3.22
CA GLY A 193 -2.70 7.81 -1.83
C GLY A 193 -3.32 6.43 -1.68
N VAL A 194 -3.41 5.98 -0.43
CA VAL A 194 -4.02 4.72 -0.03
C VAL A 194 -5.29 5.03 0.74
N PHE A 195 -6.27 4.14 0.71
CA PHE A 195 -7.39 4.18 1.63
C PHE A 195 -7.56 2.83 2.32
N TYR A 196 -8.19 2.84 3.48
CA TYR A 196 -8.56 1.61 4.16
C TYR A 196 -9.83 1.76 5.00
N PHE A 197 -10.47 0.62 5.25
CA PHE A 197 -11.59 0.47 6.16
C PHE A 197 -11.45 -0.83 6.96
N ASP A 198 -11.47 -0.70 8.29
CA ASP A 198 -11.35 -1.79 9.24
C ASP A 198 -12.68 -2.56 9.35
N ALA A 199 -12.94 -3.42 8.37
CA ALA A 199 -14.18 -4.19 8.23
C ALA A 199 -14.45 -5.13 9.42
N ALA A 200 -13.42 -5.47 10.21
CA ALA A 200 -13.59 -6.18 11.47
C ALA A 200 -14.49 -5.45 12.49
N ARG A 201 -14.70 -4.13 12.34
CA ARG A 201 -15.65 -3.34 13.15
C ARG A 201 -17.09 -3.39 12.63
N SER A 202 -17.28 -3.94 11.43
CA SER A 202 -18.55 -4.03 10.70
C SER A 202 -18.73 -5.45 10.14
N PRO A 203 -18.92 -6.46 11.01
CA PRO A 203 -18.93 -7.88 10.61
C PRO A 203 -20.11 -8.28 9.71
N SER A 204 -21.09 -7.39 9.50
CA SER A 204 -22.21 -7.60 8.59
C SER A 204 -21.94 -7.14 7.16
N LEU A 205 -20.79 -6.53 6.88
CA LEU A 205 -20.50 -5.96 5.57
C LEU A 205 -20.34 -7.08 4.52
N PRO A 206 -21.11 -7.06 3.42
CA PRO A 206 -21.01 -8.08 2.38
C PRO A 206 -19.68 -7.96 1.60
N PRO A 207 -19.22 -9.07 0.97
CA PRO A 207 -17.96 -9.07 0.21
C PRO A 207 -18.06 -8.26 -1.10
N ASP A 208 -19.28 -8.05 -1.59
CA ASP A 208 -19.57 -7.27 -2.79
C ASP A 208 -19.80 -5.81 -2.41
N PHE A 209 -18.98 -4.92 -2.96
CA PHE A 209 -19.05 -3.49 -2.70
C PHE A 209 -18.47 -2.69 -3.86
N ASP A 210 -18.94 -1.46 -4.02
CA ASP A 210 -18.31 -0.44 -4.83
C ASP A 210 -17.47 0.49 -3.95
N VAL A 211 -16.44 1.08 -4.55
CA VAL A 211 -15.64 2.13 -3.94
C VAL A 211 -15.72 3.38 -4.81
N THR A 212 -16.23 4.45 -4.21
CA THR A 212 -16.47 5.73 -4.89
C THR A 212 -15.64 6.84 -4.24
N ALA A 213 -14.80 7.50 -5.04
CA ALA A 213 -14.07 8.70 -4.65
C ALA A 213 -14.86 9.95 -4.99
N TYR A 214 -14.96 10.89 -4.05
CA TYR A 214 -15.69 12.14 -4.22
C TYR A 214 -14.80 13.36 -3.95
N ASP A 215 -15.09 14.47 -4.62
CA ASP A 215 -14.51 15.79 -4.30
C ASP A 215 -15.26 16.49 -3.15
N GLU A 216 -14.79 17.70 -2.81
CA GLU A 216 -15.37 18.56 -1.76
C GLU A 216 -16.84 18.94 -2.01
N HIS A 217 -17.27 18.94 -3.28
CA HIS A 217 -18.63 19.26 -3.71
C HIS A 217 -19.51 18.01 -3.81
N GLY A 218 -18.96 16.82 -3.58
CA GLY A 218 -19.63 15.55 -3.71
C GLY A 218 -19.81 15.06 -5.15
N ARG A 219 -19.05 15.59 -6.10
CA ARG A 219 -18.95 15.03 -7.45
C ARG A 219 -18.10 13.76 -7.40
N VAL A 220 -18.48 12.76 -8.20
CA VAL A 220 -17.74 11.51 -8.35
C VAL A 220 -16.48 11.76 -9.18
N LEU A 221 -15.33 11.36 -8.63
CA LEU A 221 -14.03 11.42 -9.30
C LEU A 221 -13.69 10.11 -9.98
N ALA A 222 -13.93 9.00 -9.30
CA ALA A 222 -13.70 7.66 -9.81
C ALA A 222 -14.55 6.65 -9.05
N VAL A 223 -14.83 5.52 -9.71
CA VAL A 223 -15.52 4.35 -9.15
C VAL A 223 -14.72 3.12 -9.51
N THR A 224 -14.59 2.18 -8.58
CA THR A 224 -14.15 0.81 -8.86
C THR A 224 -15.03 -0.16 -8.11
N GLN A 225 -15.22 -1.33 -8.71
CA GLN A 225 -15.88 -2.46 -8.03
C GLN A 225 -14.83 -3.19 -7.18
N GLY A 226 -15.27 -3.73 -6.04
CA GLY A 226 -14.49 -4.62 -5.21
C GLY A 226 -14.25 -5.98 -5.88
N PRO A 227 -13.33 -6.80 -5.35
CA PRO A 227 -12.97 -8.09 -5.95
C PRO A 227 -14.08 -9.17 -5.92
N GLY A 228 -15.25 -8.89 -5.33
CA GLY A 228 -16.42 -9.79 -5.32
C GLY A 228 -17.40 -9.60 -6.49
N SER A 229 -17.40 -8.43 -7.14
CA SER A 229 -18.40 -8.11 -8.16
C SER A 229 -18.15 -8.89 -9.47
N PRO A 230 -19.20 -9.51 -10.07
CA PRO A 230 -19.10 -10.39 -11.24
C PRO A 230 -18.73 -9.71 -12.57
#